data_AF-B7RP90-F1
#
_entry.id   AF-B7RP90-F1
#
_cell.length_a   1.000
_cell.length_b   1.000
_cell.length_c   1.000
_cell.angle_alpha   90.00
_cell.angle_beta   90.00
_cell.angle_gamma   90.00
#
_symmetry.space_group_name_H-M   'P 1'
#
loop_
_entity.id
_entity.type
_entity.pdbx_description
1 polymer ?
#
loop_
_entity_poly.entity_id
_entity_poly.type
_entity_poly.pdbx_seq_one_letter_code
_entity_poly.pdbx_strand_id
1 'polypeptide(L)'
;MSAFANSQQAKSLAEIETKGLRAVGSERLEQMIAANNKAGNVEFTRSWLASQPAASGGEQWRCLSEALYFEARGETVKGQFAVAEVIMNRVKSARFPGSLCSVINQGTGKKFRCQFTYTCDGYAEVIAEPKAFAQVAKIARATLDGAVPSITDGATYYHTTAVKPRWSRVFTRTAKIGVHLFYRDGVQTASN
;
A
#
# COMPACT_ATOMS: atom_id res chain seq x y z
N MET A 1 -20.83 10.06 33.26
CA MET A 1 -20.74 11.49 32.91
C MET A 1 -20.76 11.59 31.40
N SER A 2 -21.91 11.96 30.85
CA SER A 2 -22.17 12.00 29.40
C SER A 2 -21.51 13.23 28.78
N ALA A 3 -20.73 13.01 27.71
CA ALA A 3 -20.16 14.09 26.92
C ALA A 3 -21.28 14.75 26.09
N PHE A 4 -21.85 15.85 26.60
CA PHE A 4 -22.68 16.73 25.79
C PHE A 4 -21.74 17.51 24.87
N ALA A 5 -21.77 17.20 23.58
CA ALA A 5 -21.13 18.02 22.56
C ALA A 5 -21.73 19.44 22.65
N ASN A 6 -20.88 20.43 22.95
CA ASN A 6 -21.30 21.82 23.10
C ASN A 6 -21.81 22.35 21.77
N SER A 7 -23.08 22.79 21.71
CA SER A 7 -23.71 23.30 20.48
C SER A 7 -22.99 24.52 19.90
N GLN A 8 -22.31 25.31 20.74
CA GLN A 8 -21.46 26.42 20.29
C GLN A 8 -20.20 25.93 19.58
N GLN A 9 -19.57 24.86 20.08
CA GLN A 9 -18.44 24.22 19.38
C GLN A 9 -18.89 23.61 18.06
N ALA A 10 -20.04 22.95 18.02
CA ALA A 10 -20.60 22.37 16.79
C ALA A 10 -20.88 23.45 15.73
N LYS A 11 -21.45 24.59 16.13
CA LYS A 11 -21.66 25.75 15.23
C LYS A 11 -20.34 26.33 14.73
N SER A 12 -19.36 26.53 15.62
CA SER A 12 -18.05 27.04 15.21
C SER A 12 -17.34 26.09 14.23
N LEU A 13 -17.48 24.78 14.42
CA LEU A 13 -16.91 23.78 13.52
C LEU A 13 -17.56 23.86 12.14
N ALA A 14 -18.89 23.92 12.10
CA ALA A 14 -19.65 24.02 10.86
C ALA A 14 -19.31 25.30 10.08
N GLU A 15 -19.13 26.44 10.76
CA GLU A 15 -18.71 27.70 10.12
C GLU A 15 -17.29 27.61 9.55
N ILE A 16 -16.36 26.99 10.29
CA ILE A 16 -14.99 26.73 9.82
C ILE A 16 -15.00 25.81 8.60
N GLU A 17 -15.79 24.72 8.62
CA GLU A 17 -15.97 23.82 7.49
C GLU A 17 -16.56 24.54 6.28
N THR A 18 -17.60 25.35 6.47
CA THR A 18 -18.26 26.09 5.38
C THR A 18 -17.30 27.11 4.76
N LYS A 19 -16.50 27.79 5.58
CA LYS A 19 -15.48 28.75 5.12
C LYS A 19 -14.34 28.02 4.40
N GLY A 20 -13.90 26.87 4.90
CA GLY A 20 -12.92 26.02 4.25
C GLY A 20 -13.40 25.50 2.90
N LEU A 21 -14.64 25.01 2.83
CA LEU A 21 -15.27 24.51 1.59
C LEU A 21 -15.46 25.64 0.57
N ARG A 22 -15.81 26.85 0.99
CA ARG A 22 -15.91 28.03 0.09
C ARG A 22 -14.55 28.56 -0.36
N ALA A 23 -13.51 28.37 0.44
CA ALA A 23 -12.13 28.74 0.08
C ALA A 23 -11.51 27.77 -0.93
N VAL A 24 -12.02 26.53 -1.00
CA VAL A 24 -11.69 25.58 -2.07
C VAL A 24 -12.52 25.94 -3.31
N GLY A 25 -11.86 26.42 -4.36
CA GLY A 25 -12.53 26.67 -5.65
C GLY A 25 -13.19 25.42 -6.22
N SER A 26 -14.27 25.58 -6.98
CA SER A 26 -15.06 24.48 -7.57
C SER A 26 -14.20 23.50 -8.35
N GLU A 27 -13.21 23.97 -9.11
CA GLU A 27 -12.27 23.10 -9.85
C GLU A 27 -11.47 22.17 -8.93
N ARG A 28 -10.98 22.69 -7.79
CA ARG A 28 -10.23 21.87 -6.83
C ARG A 28 -11.15 20.88 -6.13
N LEU A 29 -12.39 21.27 -5.85
CA LEU A 29 -13.40 20.36 -5.28
C LEU A 29 -13.77 19.25 -6.27
N GLU A 30 -13.98 19.57 -7.54
CA GLU A 30 -14.24 18.61 -8.61
C GLU A 30 -13.05 17.66 -8.82
N GLN A 31 -11.82 18.17 -8.78
CA GLN A 31 -10.61 17.34 -8.82
C GLN A 31 -10.54 16.38 -7.62
N MET A 32 -10.90 16.83 -6.42
CA MET A 32 -10.95 15.98 -5.24
C MET A 32 -12.05 14.91 -5.34
N ILE A 33 -13.23 15.25 -5.84
CA ILE A 33 -14.34 14.29 -6.07
C ILE A 33 -13.94 13.28 -7.16
N ALA A 34 -13.35 13.72 -8.27
CA ALA A 34 -12.90 12.85 -9.35
C ALA A 34 -11.78 11.90 -8.90
N ALA A 35 -10.81 12.39 -8.12
CA ALA A 35 -9.78 11.56 -7.52
C ALA A 35 -10.36 10.53 -6.55
N ASN A 36 -11.34 10.94 -5.74
CA ASN A 36 -12.02 10.05 -4.79
C ASN A 36 -12.86 8.97 -5.50
N ASN A 37 -13.56 9.32 -6.59
CA ASN A 37 -14.31 8.37 -7.41
C ASN A 37 -13.38 7.37 -8.13
N LYS A 38 -12.16 7.79 -8.51
CA LYS A 38 -11.13 6.87 -9.00
C LYS A 38 -10.70 5.85 -7.94
N ALA A 39 -10.63 6.25 -6.67
CA ALA A 39 -10.21 5.40 -5.55
C ALA A 39 -11.22 4.33 -5.10
N GLY A 40 -12.43 4.36 -5.62
CA GLY A 40 -13.47 3.35 -5.36
C GLY A 40 -13.67 2.32 -6.47
N ASN A 41 -13.06 2.50 -7.64
CA ASN A 41 -13.38 1.72 -8.86
C ASN A 41 -12.39 0.59 -9.18
N VAL A 42 -11.46 0.27 -8.27
CA VAL A 42 -10.54 -0.85 -8.47
C VAL A 42 -11.26 -2.15 -8.14
N GLU A 43 -11.47 -2.99 -9.15
CA GLU A 43 -11.88 -4.38 -8.96
C GLU A 43 -10.65 -5.28 -8.94
N PHE A 44 -10.57 -6.16 -7.95
CA PHE A 44 -9.45 -7.09 -7.79
C PHE A 44 -9.54 -8.31 -8.72
N THR A 45 -9.84 -8.09 -10.00
CA THR A 45 -10.08 -9.11 -11.01
C THR A 45 -9.08 -9.00 -12.16
N ARG A 46 -8.85 -10.12 -12.85
CA ARG A 46 -7.99 -10.14 -14.04
C ARG A 46 -8.60 -9.35 -15.21
N SER A 47 -9.93 -9.35 -15.33
CA SER A 47 -10.66 -8.59 -16.35
C SER A 47 -10.46 -7.09 -16.18
N TRP A 48 -10.58 -6.59 -14.94
CA TRP A 48 -10.32 -5.19 -14.63
C TRP A 48 -8.86 -4.79 -14.94
N LEU A 49 -7.88 -5.63 -14.59
CA LEU A 49 -6.49 -5.36 -14.98
C LEU A 49 -6.27 -5.40 -16.50
N ALA A 50 -6.96 -6.30 -17.21
CA ALA A 50 -6.88 -6.38 -18.66
C ALA A 50 -7.41 -5.12 -19.33
N SER A 51 -8.47 -4.50 -18.78
CA SER A 51 -9.06 -3.26 -19.31
C SER A 51 -8.23 -2.01 -19.02
N GLN A 52 -7.26 -2.06 -18.09
CA GLN A 52 -6.39 -0.91 -17.83
C GLN A 52 -5.40 -0.71 -19.00
N PRO A 53 -5.02 0.55 -19.31
CA PRO A 53 -4.00 0.83 -20.32
C PRO A 53 -2.65 0.20 -19.95
N ALA A 54 -1.75 0.11 -20.93
CA ALA A 54 -0.37 -0.22 -20.65
C ALA A 54 0.20 0.80 -19.64
N ALA A 55 0.84 0.29 -18.59
CA ALA A 55 1.34 1.11 -17.51
C ALA A 55 2.81 1.47 -17.72
N SER A 56 3.13 2.72 -17.41
CA SER A 56 4.49 3.25 -17.33
C SER A 56 4.59 4.27 -16.19
N GLY A 57 5.82 4.61 -15.81
CA GLY A 57 6.06 5.59 -14.77
C GLY A 57 7.53 5.86 -14.51
N GLY A 58 7.79 6.75 -13.55
CA GLY A 58 9.13 7.09 -13.08
C GLY A 58 9.76 6.02 -12.19
N GLU A 59 10.83 6.38 -11.51
CA GLU A 59 11.63 5.48 -10.67
C GLU A 59 10.80 4.71 -9.62
N GLN A 60 9.93 5.42 -8.90
CA GLN A 60 9.08 4.83 -7.85
C GLN A 60 8.12 3.75 -8.40
N TRP A 61 7.61 3.95 -9.62
CA TRP A 61 6.80 2.95 -10.33
C TRP A 61 7.63 1.73 -10.74
N ARG A 62 8.87 1.93 -11.19
CA ARG A 62 9.78 0.82 -11.54
C ARG A 62 10.08 -0.04 -10.32
N CYS A 63 10.51 0.58 -9.22
CA CYS A 63 10.80 -0.12 -7.96
C CYS A 63 9.58 -0.93 -7.50
N LEU A 64 8.39 -0.33 -7.47
CA LEU A 64 7.18 -1.03 -7.04
C LEU A 64 6.81 -2.18 -7.99
N SER A 65 6.92 -1.97 -9.31
CA SER A 65 6.63 -3.02 -10.30
C SER A 65 7.57 -4.22 -10.17
N GLU A 66 8.86 -3.95 -9.94
CA GLU A 66 9.89 -4.96 -9.72
C GLU A 66 9.63 -5.74 -8.43
N ALA A 67 9.38 -5.04 -7.32
CA ALA A 67 9.08 -5.68 -6.04
C ALA A 67 7.84 -6.58 -6.14
N LEU A 68 6.79 -6.12 -6.81
CA LEU A 68 5.59 -6.93 -7.02
C LEU A 68 5.84 -8.13 -7.93
N TYR A 69 6.73 -8.01 -8.91
CA TYR A 69 7.11 -9.13 -9.78
C TYR A 69 7.78 -10.25 -8.98
N PHE A 70 8.72 -9.92 -8.11
CA PHE A 70 9.46 -10.93 -7.35
C PHE A 70 8.70 -11.46 -6.14
N GLU A 71 7.86 -10.65 -5.50
CA GLU A 71 7.15 -11.05 -4.28
C GLU A 71 5.76 -11.63 -4.54
N ALA A 72 5.09 -11.23 -5.63
CA ALA A 72 3.65 -11.46 -5.76
C ALA A 72 3.17 -11.85 -7.17
N ARG A 73 4.04 -12.05 -8.17
CA ARG A 73 3.58 -12.37 -9.54
C ARG A 73 2.69 -13.61 -9.64
N GLY A 74 2.89 -14.59 -8.76
CA GLY A 74 2.08 -15.81 -8.67
C GLY A 74 0.78 -15.67 -7.89
N GLU A 75 0.55 -14.54 -7.22
CA GLU A 75 -0.63 -14.34 -6.38
C GLU A 75 -1.89 -13.96 -7.18
N THR A 76 -3.04 -14.02 -6.51
CA THR A 76 -4.26 -13.38 -7.01
C THR A 76 -4.06 -11.87 -7.19
N VAL A 77 -4.88 -11.24 -8.05
CA VAL A 77 -4.85 -9.77 -8.23
C VAL A 77 -5.00 -9.03 -6.89
N LYS A 78 -5.92 -9.50 -6.04
CA LYS A 78 -6.08 -8.98 -4.68
C LYS A 78 -4.82 -9.14 -3.83
N GLY A 79 -4.13 -10.27 -3.93
CA GLY A 79 -2.86 -10.52 -3.22
C GLY A 79 -1.74 -9.58 -3.68
N GLN A 80 -1.64 -9.31 -4.98
CA GLN A 80 -0.68 -8.36 -5.52
C GLN A 80 -0.94 -6.93 -5.01
N PHE A 81 -2.20 -6.48 -5.02
CA PHE A 81 -2.58 -5.20 -4.41
C PHE A 81 -2.30 -5.16 -2.91
N ALA A 82 -2.48 -6.28 -2.19
CA ALA A 82 -2.21 -6.33 -0.75
C ALA A 82 -0.72 -6.16 -0.43
N VAL A 83 0.18 -6.76 -1.23
CA VAL A 83 1.63 -6.52 -1.10
C VAL A 83 1.98 -5.07 -1.44
N ALA A 84 1.37 -4.51 -2.49
CA ALA A 84 1.55 -3.10 -2.85
C ALA A 84 1.12 -2.17 -1.70
N GLU A 85 -0.03 -2.46 -1.07
CA GLU A 85 -0.54 -1.71 0.08
C GLU A 85 0.43 -1.76 1.27
N VAL A 86 1.03 -2.92 1.58
CA VAL A 86 2.06 -3.02 2.64
C VAL A 86 3.23 -2.09 2.36
N ILE A 87 3.73 -2.05 1.12
CA ILE A 87 4.84 -1.17 0.73
C ILE A 87 4.43 0.30 0.90
N MET A 88 3.22 0.67 0.46
CA MET A 88 2.69 2.02 0.66
C MET A 88 2.52 2.38 2.14
N ASN A 89 2.06 1.44 2.97
CA ASN A 89 1.88 1.63 4.41
C ASN A 89 3.22 1.86 5.12
N ARG A 90 4.29 1.20 4.65
CA ARG A 90 5.65 1.48 5.12
C ARG A 90 6.07 2.91 4.77
N VAL A 91 5.93 3.33 3.52
CA VAL A 91 6.27 4.71 3.10
C VAL A 91 5.52 5.76 3.93
N LYS A 92 4.27 5.50 4.31
CA LYS A 92 3.45 6.40 5.15
C LYS A 92 3.84 6.38 6.63
N SER A 93 4.58 5.39 7.10
CA SER A 93 4.92 5.21 8.51
C SER A 93 6.28 5.82 8.82
N ALA A 94 6.37 6.59 9.91
CA ALA A 94 7.63 7.18 10.38
C ALA A 94 8.73 6.16 10.75
N ARG A 95 8.38 4.86 10.80
CA ARG A 95 9.29 3.77 11.15
C ARG A 95 10.08 3.22 9.96
N PHE A 96 9.70 3.59 8.74
CA PHE A 96 10.32 3.13 7.51
C PHE A 96 10.79 4.32 6.66
N PRO A 97 11.62 4.09 5.64
CA PRO A 97 12.03 5.13 4.70
C PRO A 97 10.85 5.77 3.97
N GLY A 98 10.98 7.06 3.63
CA GLY A 98 9.91 7.87 3.03
C GLY A 98 9.71 7.73 1.52
N SER A 99 10.28 6.72 0.86
CA SER A 99 10.08 6.47 -0.58
C SER A 99 9.96 4.97 -0.89
N LEU A 100 9.27 4.61 -1.98
CA LEU A 100 9.09 3.21 -2.38
C LEU A 100 10.43 2.54 -2.64
N CYS A 101 11.29 3.18 -3.44
CA CYS A 101 12.61 2.63 -3.73
C CYS A 101 13.45 2.47 -2.46
N SER A 102 13.38 3.40 -1.50
CA SER A 102 14.11 3.27 -0.23
C SER A 102 13.55 2.17 0.68
N VAL A 103 12.23 1.96 0.70
CA VAL A 103 11.59 0.84 1.42
C VAL A 103 11.96 -0.49 0.80
N ILE A 104 11.95 -0.57 -0.54
CA ILE A 104 12.23 -1.79 -1.30
C ILE A 104 13.70 -2.19 -1.16
N ASN A 105 14.61 -1.21 -1.24
CA ASN A 105 16.04 -1.44 -1.11
C ASN A 105 16.53 -1.42 0.35
N GLN A 106 15.63 -1.44 1.34
CA GLN A 106 16.02 -1.42 2.75
C GLN A 106 16.81 -2.68 3.12
N GLY A 107 18.01 -2.49 3.68
CA GLY A 107 18.88 -3.58 4.11
C GLY A 107 19.75 -4.20 3.01
N THR A 108 19.70 -3.66 1.78
CA THR A 108 20.62 -4.01 0.71
C THR A 108 22.09 -3.77 1.10
N GLY A 109 23.00 -4.60 0.58
CA GLY A 109 24.43 -4.59 0.95
C GLY A 109 24.82 -5.55 2.08
N LYS A 110 23.87 -6.27 2.69
CA LYS A 110 24.12 -7.37 3.64
C LYS A 110 23.34 -8.61 3.20
N LYS A 111 24.06 -9.67 2.80
CA LYS A 111 23.44 -10.91 2.30
C LYS A 111 22.39 -11.45 3.28
N PHE A 112 21.19 -11.76 2.78
CA PHE A 112 20.05 -12.26 3.55
C PHE A 112 19.51 -11.36 4.68
N ARG A 113 19.82 -10.05 4.65
CA ARG A 113 19.31 -9.07 5.61
C ARG A 113 18.36 -8.06 4.98
N CYS A 114 18.00 -8.27 3.72
CA CYS A 114 17.15 -7.36 2.98
C CYS A 114 15.69 -7.51 3.37
N GLN A 115 14.99 -6.39 3.25
CA GLN A 115 13.55 -6.36 3.46
C GLN A 115 12.81 -7.17 2.39
N PHE A 116 13.28 -7.13 1.14
CA PHE A 116 12.81 -7.95 0.05
C PHE A 116 13.96 -8.86 -0.38
N THR A 117 13.76 -10.17 -0.33
CA THR A 117 14.88 -11.13 -0.33
C THR A 117 15.63 -11.12 -1.66
N TYR A 118 14.93 -10.90 -2.76
CA TYR A 118 15.52 -10.83 -4.10
C TYR A 118 16.64 -9.78 -4.15
N THR A 119 16.45 -8.60 -3.52
CA THR A 119 17.46 -7.52 -3.52
C THR A 119 18.83 -7.83 -2.90
N CYS A 120 19.02 -8.99 -2.25
CA CYS A 120 20.35 -9.46 -1.84
C CYS A 120 20.50 -10.98 -1.69
N ASP A 121 19.73 -11.77 -2.44
CA ASP A 121 19.94 -13.21 -2.49
C ASP A 121 21.20 -13.59 -3.31
N GLY A 122 21.69 -12.64 -4.12
CA GLY A 122 22.90 -12.76 -4.93
C GLY A 122 22.64 -13.34 -6.33
N TYR A 123 21.39 -13.47 -6.73
CA TYR A 123 21.01 -13.83 -8.10
C TYR A 123 20.81 -12.59 -8.96
N ALA A 124 20.85 -12.78 -10.28
CA ALA A 124 20.52 -11.71 -11.21
C ALA A 124 19.00 -11.55 -11.27
N GLU A 125 18.53 -10.32 -11.15
CA GLU A 125 17.10 -9.99 -11.27
C GLU A 125 16.67 -10.06 -12.73
N VAL A 126 16.19 -11.24 -13.14
CA VAL A 126 15.73 -11.49 -14.51
C VAL A 126 14.21 -11.54 -14.54
N ILE A 127 13.61 -10.59 -15.26
CA ILE A 127 12.18 -10.63 -15.61
C ILE A 127 11.99 -11.63 -16.74
N ALA A 128 11.77 -12.90 -16.39
CA ALA A 128 11.58 -13.99 -17.35
C ALA A 128 10.15 -14.08 -17.91
N GLU A 129 9.19 -13.39 -17.29
CA GLU A 129 7.77 -13.46 -17.63
C GLU A 129 7.18 -12.08 -17.97
N PRO A 130 7.31 -11.61 -19.22
CA PRO A 130 6.88 -10.26 -19.61
C PRO A 130 5.40 -9.99 -19.36
N LYS A 131 4.54 -11.00 -19.52
CA LYS A 131 3.09 -10.87 -19.26
C LYS A 131 2.79 -10.65 -17.78
N ALA A 132 3.47 -11.39 -16.90
CA ALA A 132 3.32 -11.21 -15.46
C ALA A 132 3.86 -9.84 -15.03
N PHE A 133 4.99 -9.41 -15.59
CA PHE A 133 5.51 -8.05 -15.36
C PHE A 133 4.53 -6.97 -15.79
N ALA A 134 3.93 -7.08 -16.97
CA ALA A 134 2.92 -6.14 -17.46
C ALA A 134 1.68 -6.06 -16.55
N GLN A 135 1.29 -7.17 -15.90
CA GLN A 135 0.20 -7.20 -14.93
C GLN A 135 0.56 -6.44 -13.65
N VAL A 136 1.70 -6.77 -13.03
CA VAL A 136 2.13 -6.09 -11.78
C VAL A 136 2.47 -4.61 -12.01
N ALA A 137 2.93 -4.25 -13.21
CA ALA A 137 3.15 -2.87 -13.62
C ALA A 137 1.86 -2.03 -13.61
N LYS A 138 0.73 -2.62 -14.01
CA LYS A 138 -0.59 -1.97 -13.94
C LYS A 138 -1.06 -1.82 -12.50
N ILE A 139 -0.78 -2.80 -11.65
CA ILE A 139 -1.07 -2.72 -10.21
C ILE A 139 -0.25 -1.62 -9.55
N ALA A 140 1.04 -1.52 -9.87
CA ALA A 140 1.90 -0.45 -9.38
C ALA A 140 1.35 0.93 -9.80
N ARG A 141 0.93 1.10 -11.05
CA ARG A 141 0.30 2.34 -11.53
C ARG A 141 -0.98 2.66 -10.76
N ALA A 142 -1.91 1.73 -10.66
CA ALA A 142 -3.17 1.92 -9.93
C ALA A 142 -2.95 2.26 -8.45
N THR A 143 -1.96 1.62 -7.82
CA THR A 143 -1.57 1.91 -6.43
C THR A 143 -1.02 3.33 -6.27
N LEU A 144 -0.16 3.76 -7.20
CA LEU A 144 0.42 5.10 -7.21
C LEU A 144 -0.59 6.20 -7.53
N ASP A 145 -1.64 5.89 -8.30
CA ASP A 145 -2.76 6.79 -8.54
C ASP A 145 -3.68 6.97 -7.32
N GLY A 146 -3.37 6.29 -6.21
CA GLY A 146 -4.17 6.34 -4.99
C GLY A 146 -5.52 5.63 -5.12
N ALA A 147 -5.67 4.77 -6.13
CA ALA A 147 -6.97 4.28 -6.54
C ALA A 147 -7.48 3.06 -5.75
N VAL A 148 -6.75 2.60 -4.72
CA VAL A 148 -6.94 1.27 -4.13
C VAL A 148 -7.48 1.36 -2.70
N PRO A 149 -8.63 0.71 -2.39
CA PRO A 149 -9.14 0.68 -1.03
C PRO A 149 -8.22 -0.12 -0.11
N SER A 150 -8.21 0.20 1.19
CA SER A 150 -7.44 -0.60 2.15
C SER A 150 -8.03 -2.01 2.28
N ILE A 151 -7.18 -3.02 2.09
CA ILE A 151 -7.57 -4.45 2.13
C ILE A 151 -6.75 -5.25 3.14
N THR A 152 -5.70 -4.66 3.68
CA THR A 152 -4.83 -5.28 4.69
C THR A 152 -5.00 -4.74 6.11
N ASP A 153 -5.91 -3.78 6.32
CA ASP A 153 -6.11 -3.08 7.61
C ASP A 153 -4.77 -2.55 8.17
N GLY A 154 -4.08 -1.75 7.35
CA GLY A 154 -2.83 -1.08 7.76
C GLY A 154 -1.65 -2.01 8.04
N ALA A 155 -1.59 -3.17 7.38
CA ALA A 155 -0.46 -4.08 7.54
C ALA A 155 0.84 -3.44 7.02
N THR A 156 1.93 -3.69 7.75
CA THR A 156 3.30 -3.30 7.39
C THR A 156 4.23 -4.51 7.27
N TYR A 157 3.72 -5.72 7.51
CA TYR A 157 4.43 -6.98 7.39
C TYR A 157 3.53 -8.05 6.80
N TYR A 158 4.13 -9.02 6.13
CA TYR A 158 3.44 -10.23 5.70
C TYR A 158 4.41 -11.41 5.63
N HIS A 159 3.86 -12.62 5.60
CA HIS A 159 4.61 -13.82 5.26
C HIS A 159 3.69 -14.84 4.59
N THR A 160 4.27 -15.79 3.84
CA THR A 160 3.50 -16.89 3.26
C THR A 160 3.07 -17.87 4.36
N THR A 161 2.01 -18.64 4.13
CA THR A 161 1.57 -19.71 5.03
C THR A 161 2.58 -20.83 5.20
N ALA A 162 3.62 -20.89 4.36
CA ALA A 162 4.68 -21.90 4.40
C ALA A 162 5.75 -21.63 5.47
N VAL A 163 5.81 -20.42 6.02
CA VAL A 163 6.82 -20.01 7.00
C VAL A 163 6.19 -19.39 8.25
N LYS A 164 6.93 -19.37 9.37
CA LYS A 164 6.46 -18.82 10.64
C LYS A 164 7.54 -17.97 11.32
N PRO A 165 7.73 -16.71 10.89
CA PRO A 165 8.73 -15.82 11.49
C PRO A 165 8.40 -15.50 12.96
N ARG A 166 9.43 -15.22 13.76
CA ARG A 166 9.25 -14.99 15.21
C ARG A 166 8.32 -13.81 15.53
N TRP A 167 8.42 -12.72 14.76
CA TRP A 167 7.61 -11.52 14.94
C TRP A 167 6.12 -11.78 14.74
N SER A 168 5.72 -12.80 13.95
CA SER A 168 4.30 -13.07 13.69
C SER A 168 3.55 -13.66 14.89
N ARG A 169 4.29 -14.00 15.96
CA ARG A 169 3.73 -14.43 17.25
C ARG A 169 3.24 -13.27 18.12
N VAL A 170 3.77 -12.06 17.88
CA VAL A 170 3.49 -10.87 18.70
C VAL A 170 2.77 -9.77 17.94
N PHE A 171 2.88 -9.76 16.61
CA PHE A 171 2.15 -8.80 15.78
C PHE A 171 0.70 -9.23 15.59
N THR A 172 -0.18 -8.25 15.45
CA THR A 172 -1.60 -8.48 15.19
C THR A 172 -1.78 -8.92 13.75
N ARG A 173 -2.35 -10.11 13.53
CA ARG A 173 -2.73 -10.56 12.19
C ARG A 173 -3.97 -9.80 11.73
N THR A 174 -3.86 -9.05 10.64
CA THR A 174 -4.92 -8.18 10.15
C THR A 174 -5.72 -8.80 9.01
N ALA A 175 -5.06 -9.56 8.12
CA ALA A 175 -5.72 -10.19 6.97
C ALA A 175 -5.05 -11.51 6.56
N LYS A 176 -5.80 -12.32 5.80
CA LYS A 176 -5.29 -13.43 4.99
C LYS A 176 -5.80 -13.26 3.56
N ILE A 177 -4.91 -13.11 2.59
CA ILE A 177 -5.25 -12.95 1.17
C ILE A 177 -4.32 -13.85 0.37
N GLY A 178 -4.89 -14.78 -0.39
CA GLY A 178 -4.11 -15.82 -1.07
C GLY A 178 -3.33 -16.67 -0.06
N VAL A 179 -2.04 -16.86 -0.33
CA VAL A 179 -1.14 -17.59 0.59
C VAL A 179 -0.46 -16.67 1.60
N HIS A 180 -0.76 -15.37 1.58
CA HIS A 180 -0.14 -14.39 2.47
C HIS A 180 -0.99 -14.12 3.72
N LEU A 181 -0.30 -14.07 4.86
CA LEU A 181 -0.81 -13.59 6.14
C LEU A 181 -0.22 -12.21 6.40
N PHE A 182 -1.08 -11.22 6.65
CA PHE A 182 -0.72 -9.82 6.82
C PHE A 182 -0.80 -9.41 8.28
N TYR A 183 0.12 -8.54 8.70
CA TYR A 183 0.32 -8.17 10.08
C TYR A 183 0.59 -6.68 10.23
N ARG A 184 0.06 -6.15 11.33
CA ARG A 184 0.39 -4.83 11.88
C ARG A 184 1.07 -5.05 13.21
N ASP A 185 2.19 -4.38 13.42
CA ASP A 185 2.81 -4.42 14.74
C ASP A 185 1.93 -3.68 15.75
N GLY A 186 1.85 -4.22 16.96
CA GLY A 186 1.19 -3.51 18.06
C GLY A 186 1.92 -2.19 18.30
N VAL A 187 1.18 -1.11 18.51
CA VAL A 187 1.76 0.11 19.08
C VAL A 187 2.33 -0.30 20.43
N GLN A 188 3.64 -0.43 20.56
CA GLN A 188 4.26 -0.25 21.86
C GLN A 188 4.00 1.21 22.22
N THR A 189 2.89 1.49 22.88
CA THR A 189 2.85 2.63 23.79
C THR A 189 4.01 2.38 24.74
N ALA A 190 5.00 3.26 24.70
CA ALA A 190 6.17 3.22 25.57
C ALA A 190 5.70 2.77 26.95
N SER A 191 6.15 1.59 27.38
CA SER A 191 5.90 1.16 28.75
C SER A 191 6.66 2.13 29.64
N ASN A 192 5.93 2.74 30.57
CA ASN A 192 6.43 3.65 31.60
C ASN A 192 7.64 3.07 32.35
#